data_AF-A0AA37JYG0-F1
#
_entry.id   AF-A0AA37JYG0-F1
#
_cell.length_a   1.000
_cell.length_b   1.000
_cell.length_c   1.000
_cell.angle_alpha   90.00
_cell.angle_beta   90.00
_cell.angle_gamma   90.00
#
_symmetry.space_group_name_H-M   'P 1'
#
loop_
_entity.id
_entity.type
_entity.pdbx_description
1 polymer ?
#
loop_
_entity_poly.entity_id
_entity_poly.type
_entity_poly.pdbx_seq_one_letter_code
_entity_poly.pdbx_strand_id
1 'polypeptide(L)' 'MKYIRMFPDVEYSTDRDFFLENQIVCIVSREGTKFCSLIENRLFMRSQSRHISKQMQLHIMCEIHKDICRLRYGGEPVE' A
#
# COMPACT_ATOMS: atom_id res chain seq x y z
N MET A 1 3.42 -18.56 -1.95
CA MET A 1 3.15 -17.21 -2.49
C MET A 1 3.90 -16.23 -1.64
N LYS A 2 5.03 -15.75 -2.16
CA LYS A 2 5.86 -14.76 -1.49
C LYS A 2 5.54 -13.34 -1.96
N TYR A 3 5.02 -13.24 -3.20
CA TYR A 3 4.72 -11.97 -3.84
C TYR A 3 3.42 -12.02 -4.65
N ILE A 4 2.81 -10.85 -4.84
CA ILE A 4 1.78 -10.58 -5.84
C ILE A 4 2.39 -9.68 -6.91
N ARG A 5 2.42 -10.15 -8.16
CA ARG A 5 2.90 -9.36 -9.30
C ARG A 5 1.77 -8.53 -9.87
N MET A 6 1.97 -7.22 -9.90
CA MET A 6 1.11 -6.22 -10.50
C MET A 6 1.66 -5.78 -11.84
N PHE A 7 0.78 -5.44 -12.78
CA PHE A 7 1.18 -4.92 -14.09
C PHE A 7 1.89 -3.55 -13.95
N PRO A 8 2.99 -3.27 -14.68
CA PRO A 8 3.59 -4.14 -15.69
C PRO A 8 4.48 -5.25 -15.14
N ASP A 9 5.23 -5.06 -14.05
CA ASP A 9 6.13 -6.07 -13.46
C ASP A 9 6.58 -5.67 -12.03
N VAL A 10 5.64 -5.29 -11.17
CA VAL A 10 5.93 -4.81 -9.81
C VAL A 10 5.46 -5.85 -8.80
N GLU A 11 6.34 -6.27 -7.89
CA GLU A 11 6.02 -7.34 -6.93
C GLU A 11 5.82 -6.80 -5.52
N TYR A 12 4.60 -6.93 -5.00
CA TYR A 12 4.29 -6.64 -3.61
C TYR A 12 4.44 -7.91 -2.77
N SER A 13 5.12 -7.78 -1.63
CA SER A 13 5.32 -8.88 -0.70
C SER A 13 4.01 -9.25 0.00
N THR A 14 3.75 -10.54 0.14
CA THR A 14 2.68 -11.04 1.01
C THR A 14 3.06 -11.00 2.49
N ASP A 15 4.35 -10.81 2.81
CA ASP A 15 4.81 -10.50 4.16
C ASP A 15 4.41 -9.06 4.52
N ARG A 16 3.53 -8.94 5.52
CA ARG A 16 2.96 -7.67 5.93
C ARG A 16 4.01 -6.72 6.50
N ASP A 17 4.90 -7.21 7.34
CA ASP A 17 5.83 -6.33 8.05
C ASP A 17 6.87 -5.80 7.05
N PHE A 18 7.35 -6.64 6.13
CA PHE A 18 8.18 -6.19 5.01
C PHE A 18 7.48 -5.17 4.11
N PHE A 19 6.20 -5.42 3.76
CA PHE A 19 5.41 -4.51 2.93
C PHE A 19 5.28 -3.12 3.59
N LEU A 20 4.92 -3.09 4.88
CA LEU A 20 4.73 -1.85 5.64
C LEU A 20 6.02 -1.04 5.77
N GLU A 21 7.16 -1.70 5.90
CA GLU A 21 8.46 -1.05 6.02
C GLU A 21 9.02 -0.54 4.69
N ASN A 22 8.77 -1.25 3.58
CA ASN A 22 9.53 -1.05 2.35
C ASN A 22 8.70 -0.68 1.11
N GLN A 23 7.39 -0.95 1.09
CA GLN A 23 6.61 -0.93 -0.16
C GLN A 23 5.43 0.05 -0.15
N ILE A 24 5.09 0.62 1.00
CA ILE A 24 4.03 1.62 1.13
C ILE A 24 4.48 2.80 2.00
N VAL A 25 4.00 4.00 1.67
CA VAL A 25 4.25 5.21 2.44
C VAL A 25 2.97 6.02 2.66
N CYS A 26 2.84 6.58 3.86
CA CYS A 26 1.85 7.60 4.18
C CYS A 26 2.51 8.99 4.13
N ILE A 27 2.08 9.83 3.19
CA ILE A 27 2.58 11.20 3.01
C ILE A 27 1.52 12.18 3.50
N VAL A 28 1.85 12.95 4.54
CA VAL A 28 1.02 14.06 5.03
C VAL A 28 1.60 15.37 4.52
N SER A 29 0.80 16.15 3.80
CA SER A 29 1.18 17.45 3.25
C SER A 29 0.10 18.50 3.50
N ARG A 30 0.28 19.71 2.95
CA ARG A 30 -0.76 20.76 2.98
C ARG A 30 -2.04 20.34 2.26
N GLU A 31 -1.95 19.45 1.27
CA GLU A 31 -3.07 18.98 0.46
C GLU A 31 -3.88 17.85 1.13
N GLY A 32 -3.45 17.37 2.29
CA GLY A 32 -4.05 16.23 2.99
C GLY A 32 -3.08 15.07 3.15
N THR A 33 -3.64 13.87 3.25
CA THR A 33 -2.90 12.62 3.47
C THR A 33 -3.03 11.70 2.26
N LYS A 34 -1.92 11.13 1.79
CA LYS A 34 -1.86 10.20 0.66
C LYS A 34 -1.19 8.89 1.12
N PHE A 35 -1.71 7.77 0.65
CA PHE A 35 -1.10 6.44 0.81
C PHE A 35 -0.64 5.97 -0.56
N CYS A 36 0.67 5.85 -0.74
CA CYS A 36 1.29 5.60 -2.03
C CYS A 36 2.18 4.36 -1.97
N SER A 37 2.36 3.72 -3.12
CA SER A 37 3.42 2.74 -3.28
C SER A 37 4.79 3.41 -3.26
N LEU A 38 5.79 2.69 -2.75
CA LEU A 38 7.21 3.07 -2.83
C LEU A 38 7.93 2.43 -4.03
N ILE A 39 7.33 1.40 -4.64
CA ILE A 39 7.97 0.58 -5.68
C ILE A 39 7.36 0.78 -7.07
N GLU A 40 6.28 1.56 -7.16
CA GLU A 40 5.67 2.00 -8.42
C GLU A 40 4.94 3.33 -8.24
N ASN A 41 4.55 3.96 -9.35
CA ASN A 41 3.80 5.21 -9.32
C ASN A 41 2.29 4.98 -9.08
N ARG A 42 1.94 4.40 -7.93
CA ARG A 42 0.55 4.09 -7.55
C ARG A 42 0.09 4.85 -6.31
N LEU A 43 -1.06 5.50 -6.43
CA LEU A 43 -1.81 6.09 -5.32
C LEU A 43 -2.93 5.13 -4.90
N PHE A 44 -2.90 4.65 -3.66
CA PHE A 44 -3.93 3.76 -3.13
C PHE A 44 -5.11 4.52 -2.52
N MET A 45 -4.82 5.59 -1.77
CA MET A 45 -5.84 6.38 -1.10
C MET A 45 -5.40 7.83 -0.96
N ARG A 46 -6.38 8.75 -1.06
CA ARG A 46 -6.22 10.17 -0.74
C ARG A 46 -7.31 10.62 0.22
N SER A 47 -6.92 11.37 1.25
CA SER A 47 -7.82 12.10 2.13
C SER A 47 -7.43 13.57 2.14
N GLN A 48 -8.42 14.47 2.18
CA GLN A 48 -8.17 15.90 2.37
C GLN A 48 -7.75 16.22 3.83
N SER A 49 -8.02 15.31 4.77
CA SER A 49 -7.63 15.49 6.16
C SER A 49 -6.13 15.31 6.34
N ARG A 50 -5.53 16.20 7.15
CA ARG A 50 -4.15 16.10 7.64
C ARG A 50 -4.06 15.47 9.04
N HIS A 51 -5.21 15.18 9.65
CA HIS A 51 -5.33 14.75 11.04
C HIS A 51 -5.74 13.27 11.13
N ILE A 52 -5.05 12.41 10.39
CA ILE A 52 -5.21 10.95 10.54
C ILE A 52 -4.20 10.50 11.60
N SER A 53 -4.67 9.86 12.67
CA SER A 53 -3.79 9.38 13.74
C SER A 53 -2.81 8.33 13.21
N LYS A 54 -1.63 8.20 13.84
CA LYS A 54 -0.64 7.18 13.45
C LYS A 54 -1.22 5.76 13.45
N GLN A 55 -2.06 5.44 14.42
CA GLN A 55 -2.74 4.14 14.50
C GLN A 55 -3.69 3.93 13.31
N MET A 56 -4.44 4.97 12.91
CA MET A 56 -5.31 4.89 11.74
C MET A 56 -4.51 4.82 10.44
N GLN A 57 -3.39 5.53 10.33
CA GLN A 57 -2.49 5.41 9.17
C GLN A 57 -1.99 3.97 9.02
N LEU A 58 -1.49 3.37 10.11
CA LEU A 58 -1.06 1.97 10.12
C LEU A 58 -2.21 1.02 9.77
N HIS A 59 -3.42 1.25 10.30
CA HIS A 59 -4.59 0.45 9.97
C HIS A 59 -4.91 0.51 8.47
N ILE A 60 -4.92 1.70 7.87
CA ILE A 60 -5.15 1.88 6.43
C ILE A 60 -4.07 1.18 5.61
N MET A 61 -2.80 1.30 5.98
CA MET A 61 -1.70 0.60 5.28
C MET A 61 -1.86 -0.92 5.37
N CYS A 62 -2.31 -1.45 6.52
CA CYS A 62 -2.63 -2.87 6.68
C CYS A 62 -3.81 -3.32 5.82
N GLU A 63 -4.86 -2.50 5.68
CA GLU A 63 -5.99 -2.84 4.81
C GLU A 63 -5.60 -2.82 3.33
N ILE A 64 -4.76 -1.86 2.90
CA ILE A 64 -4.21 -1.86 1.53
C ILE A 64 -3.41 -3.14 1.27
N HIS A 65 -2.57 -3.57 2.22
CA HIS A 65 -1.84 -4.85 2.11
C HIS A 65 -2.78 -6.04 1.92
N LYS A 66 -3.84 -6.13 2.74
CA LYS A 66 -4.84 -7.19 2.62
C LYS A 66 -5.54 -7.15 1.27
N ASP A 67 -5.85 -5.96 0.76
CA ASP A 67 -6.51 -5.79 -0.52
C ASP A 67 -5.60 -6.20 -1.70
N ILE A 68 -4.30 -5.90 -1.63
CA ILE A 68 -3.29 -6.43 -2.57
C ILE A 68 -3.25 -7.97 -2.51
N CYS A 69 -3.16 -8.55 -1.32
CA CYS A 69 -3.13 -10.01 -1.14
C CYS A 69 -4.42 -10.69 -1.62
N ARG A 70 -5.55 -9.97 -1.59
CA ARG A 70 -6.85 -10.42 -2.10
C ARG A 70 -7.05 -10.10 -3.59
N LEU A 71 -6.01 -9.62 -4.28
CA LEU A 71 -6.03 -9.28 -5.70
C LEU A 71 -7.05 -8.18 -6.06
N ARG A 72 -7.43 -7.33 -5.09
CA ARG A 72 -8.40 -6.24 -5.30
C ARG A 72 -7.88 -5.16 -6.25
N TYR A 73 -6.56 -5.07 -6.38
CA TYR A 73 -5.87 -4.18 -7.32
C TYR A 73 -5.45 -4.88 -8.62
N GLY A 74 -5.91 -6.11 -8.84
CA GLY A 74 -5.47 -6.99 -9.92
C GLY A 74 -4.21 -7.78 -9.54
N GLY A 75 -3.43 -8.12 -10.56
CA GLY A 75 -2.20 -8.89 -10.41
C GLY A 75 -2.44 -10.39 -10.24
N GLU A 76 -1.34 -11.10 -10.08
CA GLU A 76 -1.32 -12.55 -9.93
C GLU A 76 -0.31 -12.97 -8.85
N PRO A 77 -0.60 -14.05 -8.11
CA PRO A 77 0.37 -14.57 -7.16
C PRO A 77 1.58 -15.17 -7.88
N VAL A 78 2.77 -14.92 -7.33
CA VAL A 78 4.02 -15.51 -7.78
C VAL A 78 4.48 -16.54 -6.75
N GLU A 79 4.94 -17.70 -7.24
CA GLU A 79 5.55 -18.75 -6.41
C GLU A 79 6.87 -18.30 -5.78
#